data_AF-A0A2C9U7N8-F1
#
_entry.id   AF-A0A2C9U7N8-F1
#
_cell.length_a   1.000
_cell.length_b   1.000
_cell.length_c   1.000
_cell.angle_alpha   90.00
_cell.angle_beta   90.00
_cell.angle_gamma   90.00
#
_symmetry.space_group_name_H-M   'P 1'
#
loop_
_entity.id
_entity.type
_entity.pdbx_description
1 polymer ?
#
loop_
_entity_poly.entity_id
_entity_poly.type
_entity_poly.pdbx_seq_one_letter_code
_entity_poly.pdbx_strand_id
1 'polypeptide(L)'
;MAEPNAVPSSSQNHNTLLTDDRYEHIMNNLKASVFSKISPSGNIAPQLKTHIERRLHEFFPSFRTPSHPPYASMIQRGISELSNEEGSTQEEISAFIKREYGHLPWGHESFLSHHLGKLCGNMELACVNNERYILLVEEDCELKEMAGSSTKKEGCRGRQGRRKKGRVTKKKKKQGQAEKQQIEVLEDTLQAMELKRQKDQMTTLERFLWLLD
;
A
#
# COMPACT_ATOMS: atom_id res chain seq x y z
N MET A 1 47.10 -54.12 -9.87
CA MET A 1 45.88 -53.47 -10.39
C MET A 1 45.02 -53.15 -9.18
N ALA A 2 44.94 -51.88 -8.82
CA ALA A 2 44.18 -51.40 -7.66
C ALA A 2 42.83 -50.86 -8.15
N GLU A 3 41.73 -51.40 -7.64
CA GLU A 3 40.39 -50.84 -7.79
C GLU A 3 40.21 -49.62 -6.87
N PRO A 4 39.68 -48.48 -7.35
CA PRO A 4 39.17 -47.43 -6.49
C PRO A 4 37.66 -47.63 -6.27
N ASN A 5 37.27 -48.13 -5.09
CA ASN A 5 35.87 -48.16 -4.70
C ASN A 5 35.46 -46.81 -4.07
N ALA A 6 34.48 -46.20 -4.73
CA ALA A 6 33.92 -44.89 -4.43
C ALA A 6 33.16 -44.86 -3.10
N VAL A 7 33.34 -43.76 -2.37
CA VAL A 7 32.55 -43.40 -1.18
C VAL A 7 31.19 -42.86 -1.63
N PRO A 8 30.05 -43.37 -1.13
CA PRO A 8 28.79 -42.69 -1.30
C PRO A 8 28.58 -41.71 -0.14
N SER A 9 28.92 -40.44 -0.34
CA SER A 9 28.47 -39.36 0.54
C SER A 9 26.99 -39.07 0.30
N SER A 10 26.13 -39.78 1.02
CA SER A 10 24.69 -39.48 1.08
C SER A 10 24.45 -38.39 2.11
N SER A 11 24.60 -37.12 1.70
CA SER A 11 24.07 -35.98 2.45
C SER A 11 22.59 -35.82 2.11
N GLN A 12 21.75 -36.61 2.76
CA GLN A 12 20.31 -36.43 2.73
C GLN A 12 19.97 -35.17 3.54
N ASN A 13 19.67 -34.07 2.85
CA ASN A 13 19.05 -32.89 3.44
C ASN A 13 17.57 -33.19 3.71
N HIS A 14 17.26 -33.72 4.90
CA HIS A 14 15.90 -34.03 5.32
C HIS A 14 15.16 -32.76 5.80
N ASN A 15 14.77 -31.83 4.92
CA ASN A 15 14.03 -30.62 5.35
C ASN A 15 13.06 -30.02 4.30
N THR A 16 12.29 -30.84 3.56
CA THR A 16 11.36 -30.31 2.53
C THR A 16 9.95 -30.90 2.46
N LEU A 17 9.52 -31.80 3.35
CA LEU A 17 8.25 -32.55 3.15
C LEU A 17 7.02 -32.09 3.96
N LEU A 18 7.08 -30.99 4.71
CA LEU A 18 5.94 -30.50 5.53
C LEU A 18 5.17 -29.33 4.91
N THR A 19 5.59 -28.82 3.76
CA THR A 19 5.00 -27.62 3.14
C THR A 19 3.90 -27.92 2.12
N ASP A 20 3.72 -29.18 1.75
CA ASP A 20 2.78 -29.60 0.70
C ASP A 20 1.33 -29.52 1.17
N ASP A 21 1.02 -30.08 2.35
CA ASP A 21 -0.34 -30.09 2.91
C ASP A 21 -0.92 -28.68 3.07
N ARG A 22 -0.11 -27.73 3.57
CA ARG A 22 -0.54 -26.34 3.75
C ARG A 22 -0.76 -25.65 2.40
N TYR A 23 0.16 -25.86 1.45
CA TYR A 23 0.06 -25.30 0.12
C TYR A 23 -1.20 -25.79 -0.58
N GLU A 24 -1.40 -27.11 -0.60
CA GLU A 24 -2.58 -27.74 -1.21
C GLU A 24 -3.86 -27.26 -0.54
N HIS A 25 -3.91 -27.17 0.79
CA HIS A 25 -5.08 -26.64 1.49
C HIS A 25 -5.43 -25.20 1.06
N ILE A 26 -4.45 -24.29 1.05
CA ILE A 26 -4.65 -22.90 0.64
C ILE A 26 -5.04 -22.83 -0.84
N MET A 27 -4.35 -23.59 -1.69
CA MET A 27 -4.59 -23.64 -3.13
C MET A 27 -6.00 -24.17 -3.44
N ASN A 28 -6.46 -25.18 -2.72
CA ASN A 28 -7.80 -25.74 -2.89
C ASN A 28 -8.89 -24.76 -2.46
N ASN A 29 -8.69 -24.01 -1.37
CA ASN A 29 -9.58 -22.92 -0.99
C ASN A 29 -9.61 -21.81 -2.05
N LEU A 30 -8.45 -21.44 -2.61
CA LEU A 30 -8.34 -20.45 -3.67
C LEU A 30 -9.08 -20.90 -4.94
N LYS A 31 -8.82 -22.13 -5.41
CA LYS A 31 -9.52 -22.75 -6.54
C LYS A 31 -11.04 -22.70 -6.33
N ALA A 32 -11.52 -23.17 -5.18
CA ALA A 32 -12.94 -23.17 -4.85
C ALA A 32 -13.54 -21.75 -4.91
N SER A 33 -12.86 -20.75 -4.34
CA SER A 33 -13.32 -19.36 -4.37
C SER A 33 -13.31 -18.74 -5.76
N VAL A 34 -12.34 -19.09 -6.62
CA VAL A 34 -12.28 -18.63 -8.01
C VAL A 34 -13.43 -19.26 -8.78
N PHE A 35 -13.62 -20.58 -8.68
CA PHE A 35 -14.69 -21.29 -9.36
C PHE A 35 -16.08 -20.84 -8.95
N SER A 36 -16.31 -20.56 -7.66
CA SER A 36 -17.58 -20.03 -7.19
C SER A 36 -17.91 -18.64 -7.77
N LYS A 37 -16.89 -17.83 -8.07
CA LYS A 37 -17.06 -16.48 -8.64
C LYS A 37 -17.30 -16.52 -10.15
N ILE A 38 -16.56 -17.34 -10.88
CA ILE A 38 -16.67 -17.39 -12.35
C ILE A 38 -17.81 -18.28 -12.83
N SER A 39 -18.27 -19.22 -12.03
CA SER A 39 -19.42 -20.08 -12.37
C SER A 39 -20.22 -20.42 -11.13
N PRO A 40 -21.06 -19.48 -10.66
CA PRO A 40 -21.93 -19.70 -9.50
C PRO A 40 -22.95 -20.83 -9.72
N SER A 41 -23.21 -21.22 -10.99
CA SER A 41 -24.08 -22.34 -11.36
C SER A 41 -23.37 -23.70 -11.47
N GLY A 42 -22.03 -23.75 -11.33
CA GLY A 42 -21.25 -24.99 -11.34
C GLY A 42 -21.00 -25.61 -12.73
N ASN A 43 -21.45 -24.99 -13.82
CA ASN A 43 -21.21 -25.49 -15.18
C ASN A 43 -19.98 -24.82 -15.80
N ILE A 44 -18.80 -25.41 -15.57
CA ILE A 44 -17.52 -25.01 -16.19
C ILE A 44 -17.07 -26.11 -17.14
N ALA A 45 -16.73 -25.75 -18.38
CA ALA A 45 -16.15 -26.68 -19.34
C ALA A 45 -14.84 -27.30 -18.76
N PRO A 46 -14.63 -28.62 -18.83
CA PRO A 46 -13.46 -29.28 -18.23
C PRO A 46 -12.12 -28.68 -18.67
N GLN A 47 -11.99 -28.29 -19.93
CA GLN A 47 -10.77 -27.67 -20.47
C GLN A 47 -10.46 -26.30 -19.83
N LEU A 48 -11.49 -25.50 -19.56
CA LEU A 48 -11.30 -24.21 -18.90
C LEU A 48 -10.93 -24.41 -17.43
N LYS A 49 -11.53 -25.41 -16.78
CA LYS A 49 -11.20 -25.78 -15.40
C LYS A 49 -9.71 -26.12 -15.25
N THR A 50 -9.20 -27.02 -16.09
CA THR A 50 -7.78 -27.43 -16.05
C THR A 50 -6.85 -26.27 -16.41
N HIS A 51 -7.24 -25.43 -17.37
CA HIS A 51 -6.47 -24.23 -17.72
C HIS A 51 -6.34 -23.28 -16.53
N ILE A 52 -7.44 -23.02 -15.82
CA ILE A 52 -7.45 -22.13 -14.64
C ILE A 52 -6.62 -22.73 -13.51
N GLU A 53 -6.79 -24.03 -13.21
CA GLU A 53 -6.01 -24.71 -12.17
C GLU A 53 -4.51 -24.62 -12.44
N ARG A 54 -4.09 -24.87 -13.69
CA ARG A 54 -2.69 -24.73 -14.09
C ARG A 54 -2.17 -23.30 -13.91
N ARG A 55 -2.93 -22.29 -14.36
CA ARG A 55 -2.54 -20.89 -14.20
C ARG A 55 -2.43 -20.49 -12.74
N LEU A 56 -3.32 -20.96 -11.87
CA LEU A 56 -3.24 -20.68 -10.44
C LEU A 56 -1.95 -21.23 -9.82
N HIS A 57 -1.55 -22.45 -10.18
CA HIS A 57 -0.26 -23.00 -9.73
C HIS A 57 0.95 -22.25 -10.30
N GLU A 58 0.90 -21.82 -11.56
CA GLU A 58 1.97 -21.02 -12.17
C GLU A 58 2.15 -19.66 -11.50
N PHE A 59 1.04 -18.99 -11.14
CA PHE A 59 1.09 -17.66 -10.51
C PHE A 59 1.38 -17.71 -9.01
N PHE A 60 0.97 -18.77 -8.34
CA PHE A 60 1.12 -18.92 -6.90
C PHE A 60 1.90 -20.19 -6.58
N PRO A 61 3.20 -20.26 -6.92
CA PRO A 61 4.01 -21.46 -6.70
C PRO A 61 4.28 -21.74 -5.22
N SER A 62 4.12 -20.73 -4.35
CA SER A 62 4.22 -20.94 -2.90
C SER A 62 3.44 -19.88 -2.11
N PHE A 63 2.96 -20.26 -0.93
CA PHE A 63 2.37 -19.37 0.07
C PHE A 63 3.29 -19.25 1.29
N ARG A 64 4.59 -19.03 1.04
CA ARG A 64 5.58 -18.86 2.10
C ARG A 64 5.54 -17.43 2.63
N THR A 65 5.87 -17.28 3.91
CA THR A 65 6.08 -15.96 4.52
C THR A 65 7.21 -15.27 3.76
N PRO A 66 7.12 -13.96 3.48
CA PRO A 66 8.19 -13.23 2.85
C PRO A 66 9.52 -13.40 3.61
N SER A 67 10.62 -13.48 2.88
CA SER A 67 11.98 -13.62 3.45
C SER A 67 12.56 -12.32 3.98
N HIS A 68 11.88 -11.20 3.72
CA HIS A 68 12.31 -9.88 4.12
C HIS A 68 11.60 -9.42 5.40
N PRO A 69 12.20 -8.50 6.18
CA PRO A 69 11.53 -7.92 7.35
C PRO A 69 10.32 -7.05 6.93
N PRO A 70 9.51 -6.58 7.89
CA PRO A 70 8.43 -5.64 7.62
C PRO A 70 8.93 -4.38 6.90
N TYR A 71 8.07 -3.79 6.07
CA TYR A 71 8.43 -2.58 5.31
C TYR A 71 8.92 -1.43 6.18
N ALA A 72 8.33 -1.23 7.37
CA ALA A 72 8.79 -0.20 8.30
C ALA A 72 10.29 -0.34 8.61
N SER A 73 10.73 -1.54 8.98
CA SER A 73 12.13 -1.83 9.28
C SER A 73 13.04 -1.70 8.04
N MET A 74 12.56 -2.13 6.86
CA MET A 74 13.30 -1.96 5.61
C MET A 74 13.51 -0.48 5.26
N ILE A 75 12.47 0.34 5.44
CA ILE A 75 12.50 1.79 5.18
C ILE A 75 13.43 2.49 6.17
N GLN A 76 13.29 2.22 7.47
CA GLN A 76 14.14 2.81 8.51
C GLN A 76 15.61 2.49 8.23
N ARG A 77 15.93 1.22 7.98
CA ARG A 77 17.30 0.81 7.62
C ARG A 77 17.78 1.50 6.34
N GLY A 78 16.92 1.61 5.33
CA GLY A 78 17.25 2.31 4.09
C GLY A 78 17.60 3.77 4.32
N ILE A 79 16.81 4.51 5.08
CA ILE A 79 17.08 5.92 5.39
C ILE A 79 18.36 6.05 6.23
N SER A 80 18.54 5.19 7.23
CA SER A 80 19.76 5.20 8.08
C SER A 80 21.04 4.92 7.28
N GLU A 81 21.01 3.97 6.34
CA GLU A 81 22.19 3.61 5.54
C GLU A 81 22.44 4.53 4.35
N LEU A 82 21.40 5.15 3.80
CA LEU A 82 21.55 6.16 2.74
C LEU A 82 22.13 7.47 3.27
N SER A 83 21.93 7.77 4.57
CA SER A 83 22.58 8.86 5.32
C SER A 83 22.73 10.19 4.56
N ASN A 84 21.69 10.59 3.82
CA ASN A 84 21.64 11.87 3.14
C ASN A 84 21.19 12.93 4.17
N GLU A 85 21.96 14.02 4.34
CA GLU A 85 21.61 15.09 5.29
C GLU A 85 20.23 15.72 5.01
N GLU A 86 19.80 15.73 3.75
CA GLU A 86 18.49 16.21 3.33
C GLU A 86 17.37 15.14 3.37
N GLY A 87 17.70 13.92 3.81
CA GLY A 87 16.82 12.76 3.74
C GLY A 87 16.90 12.01 2.41
N SER A 88 16.15 10.90 2.33
CA SER A 88 16.14 10.01 1.16
C SER A 88 14.85 10.13 0.36
N THR A 89 14.91 10.09 -0.96
CA THR A 89 13.69 10.06 -1.79
C THR A 89 13.06 8.66 -1.78
N GLN A 90 11.79 8.57 -2.20
CA GLN A 90 11.12 7.27 -2.34
C GLN A 90 11.88 6.33 -3.31
N GLU A 91 12.44 6.88 -4.38
CA GLU A 91 13.20 6.13 -5.39
C GLU A 91 14.50 5.58 -4.82
N GLU A 92 15.21 6.36 -4.01
CA GLU A 92 16.45 5.94 -3.36
C GLU A 92 16.17 4.80 -2.36
N ILE A 93 15.11 4.94 -1.56
CA ILE A 93 14.67 3.89 -0.62
C ILE A 93 14.21 2.64 -1.38
N SER A 94 13.45 2.79 -2.47
CA SER A 94 13.03 1.67 -3.33
C SER A 94 14.23 0.93 -3.91
N ALA A 95 15.22 1.66 -4.44
CA ALA A 95 16.45 1.11 -4.97
C ALA A 95 17.26 0.36 -3.89
N PHE A 96 17.36 0.93 -2.69
CA PHE A 96 17.98 0.28 -1.54
C PHE A 96 17.27 -1.05 -1.21
N ILE A 97 15.95 -1.05 -1.07
CA ILE A 97 15.18 -2.23 -0.67
C ILE A 97 15.29 -3.35 -1.73
N LYS A 98 15.22 -3.01 -3.01
CA LYS A 98 15.39 -3.99 -4.12
C LYS A 98 16.77 -4.62 -4.16
N ARG A 99 17.80 -3.86 -3.77
CA ARG A 99 19.18 -4.34 -3.74
C ARG A 99 19.41 -5.27 -2.54
N GLU A 100 18.90 -4.90 -1.37
CA GLU A 100 19.17 -5.59 -0.11
C GLU A 100 18.27 -6.82 0.11
N TYR A 101 17.02 -6.77 -0.37
CA TYR A 101 16.01 -7.77 -0.07
C TYR A 101 15.48 -8.47 -1.34
N GLY A 102 15.60 -9.79 -1.36
CA GLY A 102 14.98 -10.63 -2.39
C GLY A 102 13.48 -10.89 -2.15
N HIS A 103 12.81 -11.42 -3.18
CA HIS A 103 11.41 -11.86 -3.12
C HIS A 103 10.40 -10.77 -2.72
N LEU A 104 10.63 -9.53 -3.14
CA LEU A 104 9.70 -8.44 -2.92
C LEU A 104 8.38 -8.67 -3.66
N PRO A 105 7.24 -8.19 -3.10
CA PRO A 105 5.96 -8.30 -3.77
C PRO A 105 5.96 -7.54 -5.10
N TRP A 106 5.23 -8.04 -6.10
CA TRP A 106 5.16 -7.41 -7.43
C TRP A 106 4.75 -5.92 -7.39
N GLY A 107 3.89 -5.55 -6.45
CA GLY A 107 3.48 -4.16 -6.22
C GLY A 107 4.41 -3.36 -5.29
N HIS A 108 5.71 -3.67 -5.25
CA HIS A 108 6.65 -3.11 -4.27
C HIS A 108 6.53 -1.59 -4.11
N GLU A 109 6.45 -0.84 -5.21
CA GLU A 109 6.34 0.63 -5.18
C GLU A 109 5.07 1.12 -4.47
N SER A 110 3.94 0.47 -4.73
CA SER A 110 2.67 0.83 -4.09
C SER A 110 2.68 0.50 -2.60
N PHE A 111 3.29 -0.63 -2.22
CA PHE A 111 3.48 -0.98 -0.82
C PHE A 111 4.42 0.01 -0.13
N LEU A 112 5.52 0.40 -0.78
CA LEU A 112 6.46 1.38 -0.26
C LEU A 112 5.77 2.72 -0.01
N SER A 113 5.10 3.28 -1.02
CA SER A 113 4.38 4.56 -0.93
C SER A 113 3.32 4.53 0.19
N HIS A 114 2.55 3.44 0.27
CA HIS A 114 1.58 3.27 1.36
C HIS A 114 2.22 3.28 2.74
N HIS A 115 3.33 2.56 2.89
CA HIS A 115 4.05 2.46 4.16
C HIS A 115 4.73 3.78 4.56
N LEU A 116 5.31 4.51 3.60
CA LEU A 116 5.89 5.83 3.84
C LEU A 116 4.82 6.81 4.37
N GLY A 117 3.68 6.90 3.69
CA GLY A 117 2.57 7.75 4.14
C GLY A 117 2.06 7.37 5.53
N LYS A 118 2.01 6.06 5.83
CA LYS A 118 1.61 5.57 7.16
C LYS A 118 2.62 5.93 8.26
N LEU A 119 3.92 5.80 7.98
CA LEU A 119 4.98 6.14 8.94
C LEU A 119 5.05 7.64 9.21
N CYS A 120 4.83 8.46 8.19
CA CYS A 120 4.67 9.91 8.36
C CYS A 120 3.46 10.25 9.25
N GLY A 121 2.32 9.58 9.03
CA GLY A 121 1.13 9.74 9.87
C GLY A 121 1.31 9.29 11.32
N ASN A 122 2.25 8.38 11.56
CA ASN A 122 2.61 7.90 12.90
C ASN A 122 3.69 8.75 13.60
N MET A 123 4.21 9.79 12.95
CA MET A 123 5.37 10.57 13.44
C MET A 123 6.65 9.74 13.63
N GLU A 124 6.78 8.61 12.93
CA GLU A 124 8.03 7.82 12.88
C GLU A 124 8.99 8.38 11.82
N LEU A 125 8.44 9.05 10.80
CA LEU A 125 9.16 9.73 9.74
C LEU A 125 8.64 11.16 9.55
N ALA A 126 9.51 12.05 9.06
CA ALA A 126 9.12 13.34 8.51
C ALA A 126 9.28 13.34 6.99
N CYS A 127 8.29 13.91 6.27
CA CYS A 127 8.36 14.14 4.83
C CYS A 127 8.70 15.61 4.57
N VAL A 128 9.90 15.86 4.06
CA VAL A 128 10.41 17.19 3.70
C VAL A 128 10.07 17.47 2.25
N ASN A 129 9.47 18.63 1.99
CA ASN A 129 9.09 19.10 0.65
C ASN A 129 8.22 18.12 -0.16
N ASN A 130 7.49 17.24 0.51
CA ASN A 130 6.66 16.19 -0.08
C ASN A 130 7.44 15.11 -0.89
N GLU A 131 8.77 15.05 -0.79
CA GLU A 131 9.58 14.15 -1.64
C GLU A 131 10.67 13.39 -0.87
N ARG A 132 11.19 13.97 0.22
CA ARG A 132 12.31 13.38 0.99
C ARG A 132 11.85 12.92 2.37
N TYR A 133 12.37 11.79 2.82
CA TYR A 133 12.00 11.16 4.08
C TYR A 133 13.19 11.12 5.05
N ILE A 134 12.93 11.53 6.29
CA ILE A 134 13.93 11.57 7.38
C ILE A 134 13.36 10.83 8.60
N LEU A 135 14.24 10.13 9.33
CA LEU A 135 13.90 9.48 10.60
C LEU A 135 13.77 10.52 11.70
N LEU A 136 12.67 10.44 12.46
CA LEU A 136 12.53 11.19 13.69
C LEU A 136 13.13 10.33 14.82
N VAL A 137 14.25 10.77 15.38
CA VAL A 137 14.83 10.14 16.57
C VAL A 137 14.06 10.65 17.78
N GLU A 138 13.63 9.75 18.67
CA GLU A 138 12.96 10.06 19.93
C GLU A 138 13.92 10.70 20.96
N GLU A 139 14.77 11.62 20.54
CA GLU A 139 15.47 12.56 21.40
C GLU A 139 14.90 13.95 21.04
N ASP A 140 13.94 14.40 21.87
CA ASP A 140 13.56 15.81 22.05
C ASP A 140 12.70 16.50 20.96
N CYS A 141 11.54 15.95 20.59
CA CYS A 141 10.54 16.71 19.82
C CYS A 141 9.27 16.97 20.64
N GLU A 142 9.18 18.16 21.23
CA GLU A 142 7.99 18.68 21.87
C GLU A 142 6.79 18.70 20.91
N LEU A 143 5.75 17.99 21.32
CA LEU A 143 4.46 17.83 20.64
C LEU A 143 3.85 19.20 20.28
N LYS A 144 3.78 19.51 18.99
CA LYS A 144 2.68 20.35 18.47
C LYS A 144 1.62 19.44 17.90
N GLU A 145 0.65 19.12 18.75
CA GLU A 145 -0.60 18.49 18.33
C GLU A 145 -1.30 19.36 17.30
N MET A 146 -1.55 18.80 16.11
CA MET A 146 -2.62 19.25 15.23
C MET A 146 -3.52 18.05 14.93
N ALA A 147 -4.75 18.17 15.42
CA ALA A 147 -5.72 17.12 15.54
C ALA A 147 -6.24 16.58 14.20
N GLY A 148 -6.53 15.27 14.19
CA GLY A 148 -7.79 14.76 13.65
C GLY A 148 -7.71 13.86 12.41
N SER A 149 -7.81 12.54 12.62
CA SER A 149 -8.87 11.71 12.01
C SER A 149 -8.72 10.24 12.46
N SER A 150 -9.37 9.92 13.56
CA SER A 150 -9.59 8.56 14.01
C SER A 150 -10.60 7.85 13.10
N THR A 151 -10.13 6.97 12.20
CA THR A 151 -11.02 5.99 11.57
C THR A 151 -11.10 4.73 12.43
N LYS A 152 -12.23 4.60 13.13
CA LYS A 152 -12.67 3.38 13.82
C LYS A 152 -12.54 2.16 12.89
N LYS A 153 -11.68 1.21 13.24
CA LYS A 153 -11.81 -0.19 12.79
C LYS A 153 -12.84 -0.88 13.66
N GLU A 154 -14.09 -0.97 13.19
CA GLU A 154 -15.05 -1.92 13.74
C GLU A 154 -14.76 -3.32 13.19
N GLY A 155 -14.58 -4.27 14.10
CA GLY A 155 -14.27 -5.65 13.81
C GLY A 155 -15.47 -6.42 13.27
N CYS A 156 -15.23 -7.21 12.22
CA CYS A 156 -16.18 -8.19 11.71
C CYS A 156 -16.29 -9.37 12.68
N ARG A 157 -17.31 -9.38 13.54
CA ARG A 157 -17.78 -10.60 14.22
C ARG A 157 -19.11 -11.02 13.58
N GLY A 158 -19.09 -12.20 12.95
CA GLY A 158 -20.22 -12.72 12.20
C GLY A 158 -21.45 -13.01 13.05
N ARG A 159 -22.61 -12.99 12.40
CA ARG A 159 -23.82 -13.67 12.86
C ARG A 159 -24.68 -14.08 11.66
N GLN A 160 -24.97 -15.37 11.61
CA GLN A 160 -25.94 -16.04 10.74
C GLN A 160 -27.35 -15.46 10.94
N GLY A 161 -28.15 -15.40 9.89
CA GLY A 161 -29.55 -14.99 9.99
C GLY A 161 -30.29 -14.99 8.66
N ARG A 162 -30.90 -16.12 8.32
CA ARG A 162 -31.66 -16.45 7.12
C ARG A 162 -33.07 -15.82 7.15
N ARG A 163 -33.53 -15.14 6.09
CA ARG A 163 -34.87 -15.32 5.46
C ARG A 163 -35.14 -14.43 4.22
N LYS A 164 -35.76 -15.07 3.22
CA LYS A 164 -36.16 -14.57 1.89
C LYS A 164 -37.41 -13.67 1.96
N LYS A 165 -37.51 -12.64 1.10
CA LYS A 165 -38.45 -12.55 -0.06
C LYS A 165 -38.49 -11.12 -0.64
N GLY A 166 -38.32 -11.04 -1.97
CA GLY A 166 -39.26 -10.30 -2.82
C GLY A 166 -38.89 -8.90 -3.29
N ARG A 167 -38.82 -8.80 -4.63
CA ARG A 167 -39.38 -7.73 -5.48
C ARG A 167 -38.40 -6.68 -6.03
N VAL A 168 -38.25 -6.77 -7.35
CA VAL A 168 -37.60 -5.88 -8.30
C VAL A 168 -38.26 -4.49 -8.31
N THR A 169 -37.46 -3.42 -8.31
CA THR A 169 -37.69 -2.23 -9.17
C THR A 169 -36.40 -1.42 -9.38
N LYS A 170 -36.07 -1.26 -10.66
CA LYS A 170 -35.25 -0.24 -11.35
C LYS A 170 -35.10 1.09 -10.58
N LYS A 171 -33.87 1.62 -10.46
CA LYS A 171 -33.59 3.07 -10.57
C LYS A 171 -32.11 3.37 -10.86
N LYS A 172 -31.90 3.91 -12.06
CA LYS A 172 -30.69 4.62 -12.50
C LYS A 172 -30.58 5.98 -11.77
N LYS A 173 -29.34 6.46 -11.66
CA LYS A 173 -28.91 7.88 -11.64
C LYS A 173 -29.06 8.65 -10.32
N LYS A 174 -28.00 8.68 -9.51
CA LYS A 174 -27.67 9.77 -8.57
C LYS A 174 -26.14 9.93 -8.50
N GLN A 175 -25.59 10.60 -9.49
CA GLN A 175 -24.22 11.08 -9.56
C GLN A 175 -24.38 12.49 -10.14
N GLY A 176 -24.10 13.54 -9.37
CA GLY A 176 -24.29 14.92 -9.82
C GLY A 176 -24.73 15.96 -8.78
N GLN A 177 -24.91 15.59 -7.50
CA GLN A 177 -25.19 16.58 -6.43
C GLN A 177 -24.00 16.90 -5.52
N ALA A 178 -22.96 16.05 -5.46
CA ALA A 178 -21.80 16.29 -4.60
C ALA A 178 -20.68 17.14 -5.27
N GLU A 179 -20.57 17.14 -6.59
CA GLU A 179 -19.52 17.89 -7.30
C GLU A 179 -19.79 19.40 -7.38
N LYS A 180 -21.06 19.82 -7.42
CA LYS A 180 -21.40 21.25 -7.51
C LYS A 180 -21.04 22.04 -6.25
N GLN A 181 -21.16 21.42 -5.08
CA GLN A 181 -20.84 22.06 -3.80
C GLN A 181 -19.32 22.21 -3.59
N GLN A 182 -18.50 21.36 -4.21
CA GLN A 182 -17.03 21.46 -4.08
C GLN A 182 -16.44 22.52 -5.01
N ILE A 183 -17.02 22.75 -6.19
CA ILE A 183 -16.56 23.77 -7.13
C ILE A 183 -16.87 25.18 -6.60
N GLU A 184 -18.06 25.38 -6.02
CA GLU A 184 -18.49 26.67 -5.47
C GLU A 184 -17.59 27.13 -4.30
N VAL A 185 -17.20 26.21 -3.41
CA VAL A 185 -16.29 26.51 -2.29
C VAL A 185 -14.87 26.87 -2.79
N LEU A 186 -14.43 26.31 -3.91
CA LEU A 186 -13.12 26.63 -4.50
C LEU A 186 -13.12 28.00 -5.19
N GLU A 187 -14.20 28.38 -5.88
CA GLU A 187 -14.33 29.70 -6.51
C GLU A 187 -14.32 30.83 -5.47
N ASP A 188 -15.05 30.67 -4.36
CA ASP A 188 -15.08 31.66 -3.27
C ASP A 188 -13.68 31.85 -2.64
N THR A 189 -12.90 30.77 -2.48
CA THR A 189 -11.54 30.87 -1.93
C THR A 189 -10.58 31.59 -2.88
N LEU A 190 -10.68 31.35 -4.18
CA LEU A 190 -9.85 32.03 -5.18
C LEU A 190 -10.19 33.53 -5.27
N GLN A 191 -11.47 33.88 -5.19
CA GLN A 191 -11.92 35.27 -5.21
C GLN A 191 -11.43 36.04 -3.97
N ALA A 192 -11.43 35.41 -2.78
CA ALA A 192 -10.88 36.00 -1.57
C ALA A 192 -9.35 36.21 -1.63
N MET A 193 -8.62 35.26 -2.21
CA MET A 193 -7.17 35.37 -2.40
C MET A 193 -6.79 36.48 -3.39
N GLU A 194 -7.54 36.62 -4.49
CA GLU A 194 -7.30 37.69 -5.48
C GLU A 194 -7.62 39.08 -4.92
N LEU A 195 -8.70 39.22 -4.15
CA LEU A 195 -9.03 40.50 -3.50
C LEU A 195 -7.96 40.91 -2.49
N LYS A 196 -7.40 39.94 -1.74
CA LYS A 196 -6.30 40.20 -0.80
C LYS A 196 -5.06 40.67 -1.53
N ARG A 197 -4.69 40.03 -2.65
CA ARG A 197 -3.57 40.43 -3.50
C ARG A 197 -3.74 41.86 -4.03
N GLN A 198 -4.94 42.22 -4.48
CA GLN A 198 -5.21 43.58 -4.97
C GLN A 198 -5.13 44.62 -3.84
N LYS A 199 -5.62 44.29 -2.64
CA LYS A 199 -5.53 45.18 -1.48
C LYS A 199 -4.09 45.37 -1.01
N ASP A 200 -3.28 44.33 -1.05
CA ASP A 200 -1.85 44.39 -0.73
C ASP A 200 -1.09 45.23 -1.77
N GLN A 201 -1.44 45.15 -3.06
CA GLN A 201 -0.88 46.03 -4.08
C GLN A 201 -1.30 47.50 -3.90
N MET A 202 -2.58 47.74 -3.58
CA MET A 202 -3.10 49.11 -3.39
C MET A 202 -2.47 49.78 -2.18
N THR A 203 -2.34 49.06 -1.06
CA THR A 203 -1.63 49.54 0.14
C THR A 203 -0.14 49.73 -0.09
N THR A 204 0.48 48.95 -0.97
CA THR A 204 1.88 49.16 -1.39
C THR A 204 2.02 50.47 -2.16
N LEU A 205 1.11 50.75 -3.11
CA LEU A 205 1.13 52.00 -3.87
C LEU A 205 0.82 53.23 -2.99
N GLU A 206 -0.10 53.12 -2.02
CA GLU A 206 -0.34 54.19 -1.05
C GLU A 206 0.90 54.50 -0.21
N ARG A 207 1.65 53.47 0.22
CA ARG A 207 2.92 53.69 0.93
C ARG A 207 3.95 54.42 0.09
N PHE A 208 4.00 54.18 -1.22
CA PHE A 208 4.87 54.92 -2.13
C PHE A 208 4.38 56.35 -2.39
N LEU A 209 3.07 56.58 -2.41
CA LEU A 209 2.49 57.92 -2.59
C LEU A 209 2.80 58.85 -1.40
N TRP A 210 2.84 58.32 -0.17
CA TRP A 210 3.24 59.05 1.04
C TRP A 210 4.75 59.34 1.17
N LEU A 211 5.59 58.87 0.24
CA LEU A 211 7.05 59.09 0.23
C LEU A 211 7.50 60.17 -0.77
N LEU A 212 6.55 60.80 -1.47
CA LEU A 212 6.78 61.80 -2.52
C LEU A 212 6.24 63.21 -2.18
N ASP A 213 5.70 63.40 -0.97
CA ASP A 213 5.45 64.70 -0.31
C ASP A 213 6.44 64.89 0.86
#